data_AF-A0A846BXJ1-F1
#
_entry.id   AF-A0A846BXJ1-F1
#
_cell.length_a   1.000
_cell.length_b   1.000
_cell.length_c   1.000
_cell.angle_alpha   90.00
_cell.angle_beta   90.00
_cell.angle_gamma   90.00
#
_symmetry.space_group_name_H-M   'P 1'
#
loop_
_entity.id
_entity.type
_entity.pdbx_description
1 polymer ?
#
loop_
_entity_poly.entity_id
_entity_poly.type
_entity_poly.pdbx_seq_one_letter_code
_entity_poly.pdbx_strand_id
1 'polypeptide(L)' 'MINPTTINPLTLPSVPLSQRSQLPTTPSIYFAIDTQGVVQYIGRSINPRQRWVSHHHFHELSNIGGVKIA' A
#
# COMPACT_ATOMS: atom_id res chain seq x y z
N MET A 1 16.41 -12.41 10.23
CA MET A 1 15.92 -11.09 10.69
C MET A 1 16.10 -10.11 9.56
N ILE A 2 15.09 -9.31 9.21
CA ILE A 2 15.19 -8.25 8.19
C ILE A 2 15.57 -6.95 8.90
N ASN A 3 16.56 -6.21 8.36
CA ASN A 3 16.87 -4.87 8.84
C ASN A 3 15.96 -3.85 8.11
N PRO A 4 15.02 -3.18 8.79
CA PRO A 4 14.10 -2.25 8.13
C PRO A 4 14.82 -1.03 7.53
N THR A 5 16.01 -0.65 8.02
CA THR A 5 16.75 0.50 7.50
C THR A 5 17.31 0.27 6.10
N THR A 6 17.33 -0.97 5.62
CA THR A 6 17.78 -1.31 4.27
C THR A 6 16.64 -1.39 3.26
N ILE A 7 15.39 -1.17 3.68
CA ILE A 7 14.22 -1.22 2.80
C ILE A 7 13.91 0.19 2.31
N ASN A 8 13.85 0.35 0.99
CA ASN A 8 13.31 1.55 0.36
C ASN A 8 11.87 1.28 -0.13
N PRO A 9 10.83 1.86 0.50
CA PRO A 9 9.44 1.66 0.09
C PRO A 9 9.15 2.08 -1.35
N LEU A 10 9.93 3.03 -1.89
CA LEU A 10 9.73 3.57 -3.24
C LEU A 10 10.06 2.56 -4.34
N THR A 11 10.92 1.59 -4.04
CA THR A 11 11.42 0.58 -4.98
C THR A 11 10.71 -0.78 -4.84
N LEU A 12 9.76 -0.90 -3.91
CA LEU A 12 8.99 -2.13 -3.73
C LEU A 12 8.04 -2.36 -4.92
N PRO A 13 7.75 -3.63 -5.27
CA PRO A 13 6.67 -3.96 -6.18
C PRO A 13 5.38 -3.31 -5.71
N SER A 14 4.67 -2.63 -6.60
CA SER A 14 3.50 -1.85 -6.23
C SER A 14 2.41 -1.91 -7.27
N VAL A 15 1.18 -1.69 -6.84
CA VAL A 15 -0.01 -1.58 -7.71
C VAL A 15 -0.68 -0.24 -7.49
N PRO A 16 -1.26 0.39 -8.52
CA PRO A 16 -2.10 1.57 -8.32
C PRO A 16 -3.24 1.28 -7.33
N LEU A 17 -3.67 2.27 -6.54
CA LEU A 17 -4.79 2.13 -5.60
C LEU A 17 -6.09 1.67 -6.29
N SER A 18 -6.30 2.08 -7.54
CA SER A 18 -7.41 1.62 -8.39
C SER A 18 -7.35 0.12 -8.71
N GLN A 19 -6.17 -0.49 -8.66
CA GLN A 19 -5.91 -1.90 -8.93
C GLN A 19 -5.65 -2.71 -7.65
N ARG A 20 -6.07 -2.23 -6.47
CA ARG A 20 -5.90 -2.90 -5.17
C ARG A 20 -6.41 -4.35 -5.09
N SER A 21 -7.28 -4.77 -6.02
CA SER A 21 -7.70 -6.17 -6.15
C SER A 21 -6.55 -7.12 -6.57
N GLN A 22 -5.46 -6.59 -7.14
CA GLN A 22 -4.28 -7.35 -7.54
C GLN A 22 -3.29 -7.58 -6.38
N LEU A 23 -3.54 -7.00 -5.20
CA LEU A 23 -2.69 -7.19 -4.03
C LEU A 23 -2.53 -8.69 -3.68
N PRO A 24 -1.42 -9.05 -3.02
CA PRO A 24 -1.23 -10.42 -2.55
C PRO A 24 -2.26 -10.77 -1.47
N THR A 25 -2.52 -12.07 -1.34
CA THR A 25 -3.30 -12.65 -0.24
C THR A 25 -2.43 -13.10 0.93
N THR A 26 -1.11 -12.97 0.80
CA THR A 26 -0.10 -13.32 1.80
C THR A 26 -0.03 -12.25 2.91
N PRO A 27 0.30 -12.61 4.16
CA PRO A 27 0.51 -11.62 5.21
C PRO A 27 1.60 -10.61 4.85
N SER A 28 1.32 -9.32 4.99
CA SER A 28 2.25 -8.26 4.58
C SER A 28 2.04 -6.96 5.34
N ILE A 29 3.12 -6.18 5.41
CA ILE A 29 3.09 -4.74 5.68
C ILE A 29 3.12 -4.05 4.31
N TYR A 30 2.32 -3.01 4.14
CA TYR A 30 2.18 -2.28 2.88
C TYR A 30 2.16 -0.76 3.11
N PHE A 31 2.60 -0.03 2.09
CA PHE A 31 2.73 1.42 2.08
C PHE A 31 1.81 2.02 1.01
N ALA A 32 0.94 2.95 1.39
CA ALA A 32 0.27 3.81 0.42
C ALA A 32 1.16 5.04 0.18
N ILE A 33 1.59 5.23 -1.05
CA ILE A 33 2.59 6.24 -1.43
C ILE A 33 1.98 7.11 -2.54
N ASP A 34 2.05 8.42 -2.37
CA ASP A 34 1.58 9.37 -3.38
C ASP A 34 2.58 9.57 -4.54
N THR A 35 2.22 10.45 -5.47
CA THR A 35 3.04 10.76 -6.65
C THR A 35 4.34 11.51 -6.32
N GLN A 36 4.44 12.11 -5.13
CA GLN A 36 5.63 12.80 -4.63
C GLN A 36 6.55 11.85 -3.84
N GLY A 37 6.19 10.57 -3.72
CA GLY A 37 6.96 9.59 -2.95
C GLY A 37 6.74 9.71 -1.45
N VAL A 38 5.72 10.44 -1.00
CA VAL A 38 5.40 10.56 0.43
C VAL A 38 4.51 9.39 0.84
N VAL A 39 4.90 8.73 1.94
CA VAL A 39 4.08 7.68 2.56
C VAL A 39 2.89 8.35 3.26
N GLN A 40 1.70 8.09 2.73
CA GLN A 40 0.44 8.63 3.25
C GLN A 40 -0.20 7.69 4.28
N TYR A 41 0.07 6.39 4.18
CA TYR A 41 -0.45 5.39 5.11
C TYR A 41 0.44 4.14 5.15
N ILE A 42 0.56 3.52 6.33
CA ILE A 42 1.21 2.23 6.53
C ILE A 42 0.19 1.27 7.14
N GLY A 43 -0.02 0.13 6.49
CA GLY A 43 -0.94 -0.90 6.95
C GLY A 43 -0.27 -2.25 7.10
N ARG A 44 -0.90 -3.14 7.89
CA ARG A 44 -0.56 -4.56 7.94
C ARG A 44 -1.82 -5.40 7.84
N SER A 45 -1.74 -6.54 7.17
CA SER A 45 -2.86 -7.48 7.07
C SER A 45 -2.36 -8.89 6.82
N ILE A 46 -3.13 -9.89 7.28
CA ILE A 46 -2.93 -11.30 6.88
C ILE A 46 -3.32 -11.54 5.41
N ASN A 47 -4.18 -10.67 4.85
CA ASN A 47 -4.62 -10.71 3.46
C ASN A 47 -4.91 -9.26 2.99
N PRO A 48 -3.90 -8.56 2.43
CA PRO A 48 -4.04 -7.20 1.95
C PRO A 48 -5.17 -7.04 0.93
N ARG A 49 -5.32 -7.97 -0.02
CA ARG A 49 -6.42 -7.94 -1.01
C ARG A 49 -7.79 -7.83 -0.35
N GLN A 50 -8.08 -8.70 0.62
CA GLN A 50 -9.36 -8.67 1.34
C GLN A 50 -9.51 -7.41 2.20
N ARG A 51 -8.41 -6.96 2.84
CA ARG A 51 -8.41 -5.77 3.69
C ARG A 51 -8.78 -4.50 2.91
N TRP A 52 -8.48 -4.46 1.62
CA TRP A 52 -8.76 -3.32 0.74
C TRP A 52 -10.16 -3.27 0.11
N VAL A 53 -11.02 -4.26 0.38
CA VAL A 53 -12.41 -4.28 -0.10
C VAL A 53 -13.24 -3.16 0.53
N SER A 54 -13.11 -2.94 1.84
CA SER A 54 -13.86 -1.95 2.63
C SER A 54 -12.95 -1.06 3.47
N HIS A 55 -11.76 -0.74 2.95
CA HIS A 55 -10.75 0.01 3.70
C HIS A 55 -11.21 1.45 3.99
N HIS A 56 -11.24 1.85 5.26
CA HIS A 56 -11.73 3.18 5.67
C HIS A 56 -10.95 4.34 5.02
N HIS A 57 -9.64 4.19 4.80
CA HIS A 57 -8.81 5.21 4.14
C HIS A 57 -8.92 5.20 2.61
N PHE A 58 -9.69 4.30 2.00
CA PHE A 58 -9.76 4.21 0.53
C PHE A 58 -10.22 5.53 -0.10
N HIS A 59 -11.24 6.16 0.46
CA HIS A 59 -11.76 7.42 -0.06
C HIS A 59 -10.75 8.56 0.08
N GLU A 60 -10.15 8.72 1.26
CA GLU A 60 -9.13 9.75 1.53
C GLU A 60 -7.92 9.61 0.61
N LEU A 61 -7.39 8.39 0.45
CA LEU A 61 -6.25 8.12 -0.43
C LEU A 61 -6.61 8.27 -1.91
N SER A 62 -7.86 8.00 -2.30
CA SER A 62 -8.32 8.23 -3.67
C SER A 62 -8.38 9.72 -4.00
N ASN A 63 -8.73 10.56 -3.03
CA ASN A 63 -8.78 12.02 -3.20
C ASN A 63 -7.40 12.65 -3.40
N ILE A 64 -6.33 12.04 -2.89
CA ILE A 64 -4.95 12.49 -3.15
C ILE A 64 -4.60 12.30 -4.63
N GLY A 65 -5.12 11.25 -5.27
CA GLY A 65 -4.86 10.94 -6.67
C GLY A 65 -3.48 10.30 -6.90
N GLY A 66 -3.42 9.32 -7.80
CA GLY A 66 -2.16 8.67 -8.19
C GLY A 66 -1.47 7.83 -7.11
N VAL A 67 -2.13 7.56 -5.99
CA VAL A 67 -1.59 6.72 -4.91
C VAL A 67 -1.34 5.29 -5.41
N LYS A 68 -0.19 4.73 -5.04
CA LYS A 68 0.16 3.32 -5.21
C LYS A 68 0.26 2.61 -3.86
N ILE A 69 0.00 1.31 -3.85
CA ILE A 69 0.18 0.43 -2.70
C ILE A 69 1.40 -0.45 -3.00
N ALA A 70 2.43 -0.30 -2.18
CA ALA A 70 3.71 -0.99 -2.27
C ALA A 70 3.91 -1.98 -1.11
#